data_AF-X1LL61-F1
#
_entry.id   AF-X1LL61-F1
#
_cell.length_a   1.000
_cell.length_b   1.000
_cell.length_c   1.000
_cell.angle_alpha   90.00
_cell.angle_beta   90.00
_cell.angle_gamma   90.00
#
_symmetry.space_group_name_H-M   'P 1'
#
loop_
_entity.id
_entity.type
_entity.pdbx_description
1 polymer ?
#
loop_
_entity_poly.entity_id
_entity_poly.type
_entity_poly.pdbx_seq_one_letter_code
_entity_poly.pdbx_strand_id
1 'polypeptide(L)'
;ITNDIAIGLRTEIATAERIKREFGSFDLSSRKGKTKKGKIKKEKIEIPDEGLSFSKIFLKNIIESRVSEIFLEVAKDLKRISKKTILPAGVILTGGGASLPGLIKFGKQKFELPCYLAKPEEIPVLEDPAFYTCAGVLLSGFDFQEGKREKLAGEGIKTKFKKIFKIFLP
;
A
#
# COMPACT_ATOMS: atom_id res chain seq x y z
N ILE A 1 -10.64 -0.05 -9.33
CA ILE A 1 -11.17 -1.27 -8.66
C ILE A 1 -12.65 -1.10 -8.39
N THR A 2 -13.07 -0.19 -7.52
CA THR A 2 -14.49 0.04 -7.18
C THR A 2 -15.37 0.25 -8.39
N ASN A 3 -14.93 1.06 -9.35
CA ASN A 3 -15.65 1.29 -10.59
C ASN A 3 -15.86 0.00 -11.41
N ASP A 4 -14.86 -0.88 -11.46
CA ASP A 4 -14.96 -2.15 -12.19
C ASP A 4 -15.93 -3.11 -11.51
N ILE A 5 -16.00 -3.05 -10.17
CA ILE A 5 -16.99 -3.78 -9.38
C ILE A 5 -18.39 -3.24 -9.65
N ALA A 6 -18.57 -1.91 -9.65
CA ALA A 6 -19.85 -1.26 -9.96
C ALA A 6 -20.37 -1.66 -11.34
N ILE A 7 -19.52 -1.62 -12.36
CA ILE A 7 -19.85 -2.04 -13.72
C ILE A 7 -20.12 -3.56 -13.77
N GLY A 8 -19.25 -4.37 -13.18
CA GLY A 8 -19.32 -5.82 -13.25
C GLY A 8 -20.54 -6.41 -12.52
N LEU A 9 -20.91 -5.82 -11.39
CA LEU A 9 -22.07 -6.24 -10.58
C LEU A 9 -23.34 -5.43 -10.88
N ARG A 10 -23.26 -4.41 -11.74
CA ARG A 10 -24.36 -3.50 -12.09
C ARG A 10 -25.00 -2.86 -10.87
N THR A 11 -24.17 -2.27 -10.02
CA THR A 11 -24.57 -1.67 -8.74
C THR A 11 -24.01 -0.25 -8.63
N GLU A 12 -24.55 0.54 -7.71
CA GLU A 12 -24.03 1.87 -7.41
C GLU A 12 -22.59 1.83 -6.89
N ILE A 13 -21.86 2.95 -7.07
CA ILE A 13 -20.46 3.07 -6.63
C ILE A 13 -20.34 2.89 -5.11
N ALA A 14 -21.30 3.40 -4.33
CA ALA A 14 -21.29 3.27 -2.88
C ALA A 14 -21.38 1.79 -2.45
N THR A 15 -22.32 1.04 -3.02
CA THR A 15 -22.47 -0.40 -2.79
C THR A 15 -21.26 -1.17 -3.28
N ALA A 16 -20.69 -0.82 -4.44
CA ALA A 16 -19.47 -1.45 -4.94
C ALA A 16 -18.26 -1.23 -4.01
N GLU A 17 -18.14 -0.05 -3.39
CA GLU A 17 -17.08 0.24 -2.42
C GLU A 17 -17.24 -0.61 -1.16
N ARG A 18 -18.48 -0.71 -0.65
CA ARG A 18 -18.81 -1.58 0.47
C ARG A 18 -18.47 -3.04 0.16
N ILE A 19 -18.86 -3.53 -1.01
CA ILE A 19 -18.54 -4.89 -1.48
C ILE A 19 -17.03 -5.11 -1.54
N LYS A 20 -16.27 -4.14 -2.08
CA LYS A 20 -14.81 -4.21 -2.16
C LYS A 20 -14.18 -4.34 -0.77
N ARG A 21 -14.65 -3.53 0.20
CA ARG A 21 -14.12 -3.51 1.57
C ARG A 21 -14.48 -4.78 2.35
N GLU A 22 -15.70 -5.28 2.21
CA GLU A 22 -16.19 -6.44 2.96
C GLU A 22 -15.71 -7.77 2.37
N PHE A 23 -15.71 -7.91 1.04
CA PHE A 23 -15.50 -9.21 0.37
C PHE A 23 -14.28 -9.25 -0.55
N GLY A 24 -13.64 -8.12 -0.83
CA GLY A 24 -12.48 -8.06 -1.70
C GLY A 24 -11.27 -8.78 -1.11
N SER A 25 -10.69 -9.73 -1.85
CA SER A 25 -9.48 -10.45 -1.42
C SER A 25 -8.76 -11.13 -2.59
N PHE A 26 -7.45 -11.31 -2.43
CA PHE A 26 -6.59 -12.07 -3.34
C PHE A 26 -6.43 -13.55 -2.94
N ASP A 27 -7.09 -13.97 -1.87
CA ASP A 27 -6.76 -15.22 -1.19
C ASP A 27 -6.93 -16.44 -2.12
N LEU A 28 -5.88 -17.25 -2.24
CA LEU A 28 -5.76 -18.35 -3.21
C LEU A 28 -6.56 -19.60 -2.82
N SER A 29 -7.12 -19.61 -1.61
CA SER A 29 -7.87 -20.70 -0.99
C SER A 29 -9.12 -21.10 -1.80
N SER A 30 -9.77 -20.16 -2.48
CA SER A 30 -10.95 -20.44 -3.31
C SER A 30 -10.67 -21.26 -4.58
N ARG A 31 -9.41 -21.34 -5.04
CA ARG A 31 -9.01 -22.24 -6.15
C ARG A 31 -8.83 -23.70 -5.69
N LYS A 32 -8.66 -23.95 -4.37
CA LYS A 32 -8.30 -25.26 -3.81
C LYS A 32 -9.46 -26.01 -3.14
N GLY A 33 -10.69 -25.54 -3.24
CA GLY A 33 -11.89 -26.28 -2.84
C GLY A 33 -12.23 -27.45 -3.77
N LYS A 34 -11.29 -28.37 -3.99
CA LYS A 34 -11.57 -29.65 -4.66
C LYS A 34 -12.30 -30.56 -3.67
N THR A 35 -13.61 -30.71 -3.82
CA THR A 35 -14.30 -31.87 -3.26
C THR A 35 -13.85 -33.13 -4.01
N LYS A 36 -13.98 -34.32 -3.40
CA LYS A 36 -13.63 -35.65 -3.94
C LYS A 36 -14.24 -35.99 -5.34
N LYS A 37 -15.02 -35.08 -5.96
CA LYS A 37 -15.66 -35.20 -7.27
C LYS A 37 -15.42 -34.02 -8.24
N GLY A 38 -14.36 -33.23 -8.07
CA GLY A 38 -13.93 -32.23 -9.07
C GLY A 38 -14.86 -31.03 -9.31
N LYS A 39 -16.01 -30.93 -8.63
CA LYS A 39 -16.89 -29.75 -8.71
C LYS A 39 -16.42 -28.67 -7.73
N ILE A 40 -16.00 -27.54 -8.28
CA ILE A 40 -15.70 -26.31 -7.53
C ILE A 40 -17.03 -25.84 -6.91
N LYS A 41 -17.16 -25.85 -5.58
CA LYS A 41 -18.27 -25.17 -4.90
C LYS A 41 -18.12 -23.67 -5.20
N LYS A 42 -19.03 -23.12 -5.99
CA LYS A 42 -19.11 -21.68 -6.24
C LYS A 42 -19.69 -21.05 -4.97
N GLU A 43 -18.83 -20.60 -4.06
CA GLU A 43 -19.26 -19.71 -2.98
C GLU A 43 -19.94 -18.48 -3.59
N LYS A 44 -21.16 -18.21 -3.14
CA LYS A 44 -21.94 -17.02 -3.51
C LYS A 44 -21.91 -16.04 -2.35
N ILE A 45 -21.95 -14.77 -2.70
CA ILE A 45 -22.16 -13.65 -1.78
C ILE A 45 -23.56 -13.12 -2.09
N GLU A 46 -24.34 -12.93 -1.05
CA GLU A 46 -25.70 -12.40 -1.11
C GLU A 46 -25.75 -11.13 -0.28
N ILE A 47 -26.34 -10.08 -0.85
CA ILE A 47 -26.53 -8.77 -0.20
C ILE A 47 -28.03 -8.50 -0.29
N PRO A 48 -28.81 -8.98 0.70
CA PRO A 48 -30.27 -8.96 0.62
C PRO A 48 -30.85 -7.56 0.44
N ASP A 49 -30.30 -6.58 1.17
CA ASP A 49 -30.77 -5.18 1.16
C ASP A 49 -30.67 -4.51 -0.23
N GLU A 50 -29.77 -5.01 -1.07
CA GLU A 50 -29.49 -4.50 -2.43
C GLU A 50 -30.05 -5.43 -3.52
N GLY A 51 -30.68 -6.56 -3.15
CA GLY A 51 -31.13 -7.57 -4.09
C GLY A 51 -30.01 -8.21 -4.92
N LEU A 52 -28.76 -8.16 -4.45
CA LEU A 52 -27.58 -8.62 -5.20
C LEU A 52 -27.15 -10.04 -4.79
N SER A 53 -26.90 -10.89 -5.78
CA SER A 53 -26.30 -12.22 -5.59
C SER A 53 -25.27 -12.47 -6.68
N PHE A 54 -24.03 -12.75 -6.28
CA PHE A 54 -22.93 -12.98 -7.22
C PHE A 54 -21.93 -14.01 -6.68
N SER A 55 -21.15 -14.60 -7.58
CA SER A 55 -20.09 -15.53 -7.17
C SER A 55 -18.90 -14.77 -6.60
N LYS A 56 -18.35 -15.28 -5.49
CA LYS A 56 -17.08 -14.78 -4.91
C LYS A 56 -15.93 -14.85 -5.91
N ILE A 57 -15.92 -15.85 -6.79
CA ILE A 57 -14.92 -16.00 -7.86
C ILE A 57 -15.05 -14.86 -8.87
N PHE A 58 -16.28 -14.43 -9.18
CA PHE A 58 -16.52 -13.35 -10.12
C PHE A 58 -15.99 -12.01 -9.57
N LEU A 59 -16.32 -11.68 -8.32
CA LEU A 59 -15.76 -10.50 -7.64
C LEU A 59 -14.22 -10.52 -7.62
N LYS A 60 -13.65 -11.68 -7.27
CA LYS A 60 -12.19 -11.85 -7.26
C LYS A 60 -11.58 -11.58 -8.64
N ASN A 61 -12.16 -12.11 -9.70
CA ASN A 61 -11.64 -11.90 -11.06
C ASN A 61 -11.64 -10.42 -11.46
N ILE A 62 -12.69 -9.66 -11.09
CA ILE A 62 -12.76 -8.21 -11.33
C ILE A 62 -11.60 -7.50 -10.62
N ILE A 63 -11.43 -7.77 -9.31
CA ILE A 63 -10.38 -7.15 -8.49
C ILE A 63 -8.99 -7.54 -9.01
N GLU A 64 -8.75 -8.82 -9.28
CA GLU A 64 -7.48 -9.35 -9.76
C GLU A 64 -7.09 -8.78 -11.12
N SER A 65 -8.06 -8.62 -12.03
CA SER A 65 -7.84 -8.01 -13.33
C SER A 65 -7.37 -6.57 -13.18
N ARG A 66 -8.08 -5.74 -12.41
CA ARG A 66 -7.73 -4.33 -12.25
C ARG A 66 -6.40 -4.14 -11.52
N VAL A 67 -6.14 -4.91 -10.48
CA VAL A 67 -4.86 -4.80 -9.74
C VAL A 67 -3.70 -5.34 -10.57
N SER A 68 -3.91 -6.40 -11.36
CA SER A 68 -2.89 -6.87 -12.33
C SER A 68 -2.49 -5.78 -13.31
N GLU A 69 -3.45 -5.03 -13.83
CA GLU A 69 -3.21 -3.93 -14.75
C GLU A 69 -2.38 -2.82 -14.09
N ILE A 70 -2.77 -2.38 -12.89
CA ILE A 70 -2.02 -1.39 -12.11
C ILE A 70 -0.58 -1.87 -11.85
N PHE A 71 -0.42 -3.11 -11.40
CA PHE A 71 0.90 -3.67 -11.11
C PHE A 71 1.73 -3.87 -12.37
N LEU A 72 1.11 -4.17 -13.52
CA LEU A 72 1.81 -4.27 -14.79
C LEU A 72 2.41 -2.93 -15.22
N GLU A 73 1.66 -1.83 -15.08
CA GLU A 73 2.17 -0.49 -15.36
C GLU A 73 3.34 -0.13 -14.43
N VAL A 74 3.18 -0.37 -13.12
CA VAL A 74 4.27 -0.17 -12.15
C VAL A 74 5.48 -1.04 -12.48
N ALA A 75 5.28 -2.30 -12.89
CA ALA A 75 6.36 -3.21 -13.25
C ALA A 75 7.15 -2.74 -14.48
N LYS A 76 6.51 -2.07 -15.45
CA LYS A 76 7.21 -1.46 -16.59
C LYS A 76 8.17 -0.36 -16.11
N ASP A 77 7.72 0.46 -15.17
CA ASP A 77 8.55 1.51 -14.58
C ASP A 77 9.69 0.96 -13.73
N LEU A 78 9.41 -0.04 -12.89
CA LEU A 78 10.44 -0.73 -12.10
C LEU A 78 11.47 -1.40 -13.01
N LYS A 79 11.07 -2.02 -14.12
CA LYS A 79 12.02 -2.59 -15.10
C LYS A 79 12.95 -1.53 -15.67
N ARG A 80 12.44 -0.34 -15.98
CA ARG A 80 13.27 0.78 -16.47
C ARG A 80 14.29 1.25 -15.43
N ILE A 81 13.92 1.25 -14.13
CA ILE A 81 14.82 1.59 -13.02
C ILE A 81 15.85 0.46 -12.82
N SER A 82 15.41 -0.81 -12.87
CA SER A 82 16.24 -1.98 -12.60
C SER A 82 17.42 -2.15 -13.58
N LYS A 83 17.27 -1.62 -14.80
CA LYS A 83 18.36 -1.56 -15.79
C LYS A 83 19.52 -0.67 -15.34
N LYS A 84 19.29 0.26 -14.42
CA LYS A 84 20.26 1.22 -13.90
C LYS A 84 20.78 0.85 -12.51
N THR A 85 19.98 0.16 -11.70
CA THR A 85 20.30 -0.17 -10.31
C THR A 85 19.54 -1.39 -9.82
N ILE A 86 20.06 -2.09 -8.81
CA ILE A 86 19.37 -3.21 -8.16
C ILE A 86 18.35 -2.63 -7.16
N LEU A 87 17.24 -3.34 -6.95
CA LEU A 87 16.20 -2.99 -5.98
C LEU A 87 16.19 -3.97 -4.80
N PRO A 88 17.22 -3.96 -3.92
CA PRO A 88 17.38 -4.97 -2.86
C PRO A 88 16.26 -4.93 -1.82
N ALA A 89 15.69 -3.75 -1.55
CA ALA A 89 14.56 -3.58 -0.63
C ALA A 89 13.22 -4.03 -1.24
N GLY A 90 13.15 -4.24 -2.56
CA GLY A 90 11.92 -4.61 -3.26
C GLY A 90 10.89 -3.47 -3.31
N VAL A 91 9.61 -3.82 -3.11
CA VAL A 91 8.45 -2.92 -3.25
C VAL A 91 7.74 -2.74 -1.90
N ILE A 92 7.52 -1.51 -1.48
CA ILE A 92 6.71 -1.19 -0.30
C ILE A 92 5.37 -0.62 -0.80
N LEU A 93 4.26 -1.27 -0.44
CA LEU A 93 2.91 -0.83 -0.77
C LEU A 93 2.35 0.03 0.37
N THR A 94 1.66 1.11 0.00
CA THR A 94 1.06 2.08 0.94
C THR A 94 -0.29 2.56 0.41
N GLY A 95 -1.01 3.35 1.21
CA GLY A 95 -2.34 3.89 0.88
C GLY A 95 -3.47 2.89 1.14
N GLY A 96 -4.71 3.37 1.19
CA GLY A 96 -5.87 2.54 1.60
C GLY A 96 -6.17 1.36 0.67
N GLY A 97 -5.72 1.41 -0.59
CA GLY A 97 -5.79 0.27 -1.51
C GLY A 97 -4.89 -0.90 -1.09
N ALA A 98 -3.82 -0.63 -0.32
CA ALA A 98 -2.91 -1.65 0.18
C ALA A 98 -3.53 -2.54 1.25
N SER A 99 -4.67 -2.12 1.83
CA SER A 99 -5.43 -2.87 2.83
C SER A 99 -6.16 -4.10 2.26
N LEU A 100 -6.14 -4.32 0.93
CA LEU A 100 -6.76 -5.49 0.32
C LEU A 100 -6.09 -6.79 0.80
N PRO A 101 -6.84 -7.72 1.42
CA PRO A 101 -6.31 -8.99 1.91
C PRO A 101 -5.59 -9.78 0.82
N GLY A 102 -4.36 -10.20 1.11
CA GLY A 102 -3.53 -10.99 0.19
C GLY A 102 -2.82 -10.19 -0.91
N LEU A 103 -2.98 -8.86 -0.96
CA LEU A 103 -2.32 -8.01 -1.96
C LEU A 103 -0.80 -8.13 -1.92
N ILE A 104 -0.20 -8.25 -0.73
CA ILE A 104 1.26 -8.40 -0.59
C ILE A 104 1.77 -9.67 -1.29
N LYS A 105 1.09 -10.81 -1.09
CA LYS A 105 1.44 -12.07 -1.76
C LYS A 105 1.29 -11.95 -3.28
N PHE A 106 0.22 -11.28 -3.72
CA PHE A 106 -0.02 -11.01 -5.14
C PHE A 106 1.06 -10.10 -5.74
N GLY A 107 1.48 -9.06 -5.03
CA GLY A 107 2.56 -8.17 -5.41
C GLY A 107 3.89 -8.90 -5.56
N LYS A 108 4.27 -9.76 -4.61
CA LYS A 108 5.46 -10.60 -4.72
C LYS A 108 5.47 -11.43 -6.02
N GLN A 109 4.33 -12.01 -6.37
CA GLN A 109 4.19 -12.79 -7.60
C GLN A 109 4.28 -11.93 -8.87
N LYS A 110 3.66 -10.74 -8.87
CA LYS A 110 3.60 -9.86 -10.05
C LYS A 110 4.89 -9.09 -10.31
N PHE A 111 5.56 -8.65 -9.25
CA PHE A 111 6.80 -7.87 -9.35
C PHE A 111 8.06 -8.73 -9.39
N GLU A 112 7.98 -10.01 -9.01
CA GLU A 112 9.14 -10.90 -8.84
C GLU A 112 10.21 -10.31 -7.89
N LEU A 113 9.75 -9.52 -6.93
CA LEU A 113 10.55 -8.81 -5.94
C LEU A 113 9.95 -9.03 -4.54
N PRO A 114 10.76 -8.87 -3.47
CA PRO A 114 10.21 -8.72 -2.13
C PRO A 114 9.14 -7.63 -2.12
N CYS A 115 8.04 -7.86 -1.42
CA CYS A 115 6.95 -6.90 -1.31
C CYS A 115 6.44 -6.86 0.13
N TYR A 116 6.20 -5.65 0.63
CA TYR A 116 5.85 -5.37 2.01
C TYR A 116 4.69 -4.36 2.08
N LEU A 117 3.93 -4.40 3.18
CA LEU A 117 3.05 -3.30 3.54
C LEU A 117 3.89 -2.28 4.31
N ALA A 118 3.75 -0.99 3.99
CA ALA A 118 4.34 0.08 4.78
C ALA A 118 3.88 -0.02 6.24
N LYS A 119 4.73 0.38 7.18
CA LYS A 119 4.36 0.48 8.60
C LYS A 119 5.11 1.66 9.21
N PRO A 120 4.44 2.75 9.61
CA PRO A 120 5.10 3.87 10.28
C PRO A 120 5.47 3.44 11.70
N GLU A 121 6.75 3.37 12.01
CA GLU A 121 7.23 2.95 13.35
C GLU A 121 7.11 4.10 14.36
N GLU A 122 7.23 5.33 13.88
CA GLU A 122 7.17 6.58 14.66
C GLU A 122 5.75 6.91 15.11
N ILE A 123 4.73 6.37 14.44
CA ILE A 123 3.31 6.56 14.75
C ILE A 123 2.63 5.19 14.87
N PRO A 124 2.93 4.42 15.92
CA PRO A 124 2.50 3.03 16.03
C PRO A 124 0.98 2.87 16.16
N VAL A 125 0.27 3.94 16.56
CA VAL A 125 -1.20 3.98 16.67
C VAL A 125 -1.88 4.06 15.29
N LEU A 126 -1.14 4.43 14.24
CA LEU A 126 -1.68 4.56 12.90
C LEU A 126 -1.69 3.21 12.18
N GLU A 127 -2.81 2.51 12.28
CA GLU A 127 -2.96 1.18 11.67
C GLU A 127 -3.48 1.24 10.23
N ASP A 128 -4.30 2.24 9.88
CA ASP A 128 -4.93 2.32 8.55
C ASP A 128 -3.95 2.91 7.50
N PRO A 129 -3.55 2.11 6.48
CA PRO A 129 -2.67 2.55 5.41
C PRO A 129 -3.18 3.75 4.62
N ALA A 130 -4.49 4.06 4.66
CA ALA A 130 -5.06 5.24 4.03
C ALA A 130 -4.43 6.56 4.51
N PHE A 131 -3.89 6.57 5.73
CA PHE A 131 -3.31 7.78 6.34
C PHE A 131 -1.78 7.82 6.29
N TYR A 132 -1.11 6.81 5.72
CA TYR A 132 0.35 6.75 5.73
C TYR A 132 1.02 7.86 4.92
N THR A 133 0.35 8.35 3.87
CA THR A 133 0.83 9.55 3.16
C THR A 133 0.83 10.77 4.08
N CYS A 134 -0.25 10.98 4.84
CA CYS A 134 -0.36 12.08 5.79
C CYS A 134 0.70 11.96 6.89
N ALA A 135 0.92 10.75 7.42
CA ALA A 135 1.99 10.47 8.38
C ALA A 135 3.37 10.82 7.81
N GLY A 136 3.68 10.39 6.59
CA GLY A 136 4.96 10.69 5.95
C GLY A 136 5.19 12.20 5.74
N VAL A 137 4.15 12.94 5.36
CA VAL A 137 4.23 14.42 5.24
C VAL A 137 4.48 15.07 6.59
N LEU A 138 3.79 14.62 7.65
CA LEU A 138 3.95 15.14 9.00
C LEU A 138 5.35 14.88 9.55
N LEU A 139 5.84 13.64 9.45
CA LEU A 139 7.19 13.24 9.88
C LEU A 139 8.26 14.03 9.10
N SER A 140 8.11 14.15 7.79
CA SER A 140 9.02 14.95 6.96
C SER A 140 9.08 16.42 7.39
N GLY A 141 7.96 16.98 7.85
CA GLY A 141 7.90 18.33 8.40
C GLY A 141 8.64 18.47 9.74
N PHE A 142 8.53 17.48 10.62
CA PHE A 142 9.26 17.43 11.90
C PHE A 142 10.78 17.35 11.67
N ASP A 143 11.24 16.43 10.83
CA ASP A 143 12.66 16.27 10.49
C ASP A 143 13.26 17.56 9.91
N PHE A 144 12.47 18.27 9.09
CA PHE A 144 12.89 19.55 8.52
C PHE A 144 13.05 20.65 9.58
N GLN A 145 12.21 20.66 10.61
CA GLN A 145 12.35 21.61 11.72
C GLN A 145 13.53 21.26 12.64
N GLU A 146 13.73 19.99 12.95
CA GLU A 146 14.88 19.55 13.76
C GLU A 146 16.20 19.80 13.04
N GLY A 147 16.31 19.46 11.76
CA GLY A 147 17.49 19.78 10.95
C GLY A 147 17.78 21.29 10.83
N LYS A 148 16.75 22.15 10.91
CA LYS A 148 16.93 23.60 11.04
C LYS A 148 17.42 24.00 12.44
N ARG A 149 16.87 23.42 13.51
CA ARG A 149 17.29 23.67 14.89
C ARG A 149 18.74 23.24 15.13
N GLU A 150 19.17 22.08 14.62
CA GLU A 150 20.56 21.64 14.71
C GLU A 150 21.52 22.55 13.93
N LYS A 151 21.14 23.00 12.74
CA LYS A 151 21.95 23.98 11.97
C LYS A 151 22.08 25.33 12.70
N LEU A 152 20.98 25.83 13.29
CA LEU A 152 20.99 27.05 14.10
C LEU A 152 21.83 26.90 15.39
N ALA A 153 21.77 25.74 16.04
CA ALA A 153 22.59 25.43 17.22
C ALA A 153 24.09 25.29 16.86
N GLY A 154 24.40 24.67 15.72
CA GLY A 154 25.77 24.53 15.20
C GLY A 154 26.43 25.86 14.81
N GLU A 155 25.68 26.84 14.32
CA GLU A 155 26.17 28.20 14.08
C GLU A 155 26.42 28.98 15.39
N GLY A 156 25.57 28.79 16.40
CA GLY A 156 25.74 29.36 17.75
C GLY A 156 26.97 28.81 18.50
N ILE A 157 27.30 27.54 18.30
CA ILE A 157 28.50 26.90 18.87
C ILE A 157 29.75 27.39 18.13
N LYS A 158 29.73 27.48 16.80
CA LYS A 158 30.86 28.02 16.00
C LYS A 158 31.18 29.48 16.34
N THR A 159 30.17 30.30 16.63
CA THR A 159 30.37 31.70 17.07
C THR A 159 30.88 31.80 18.51
N LYS A 160 30.46 30.91 19.42
CA LYS A 160 31.02 30.83 20.78
C LYS A 160 32.48 30.34 20.78
N PHE A 161 32.83 29.32 20.00
CA PHE A 161 34.21 28.83 19.88
C PHE A 161 35.16 29.88 19.28
N LYS A 162 34.71 30.65 18.26
CA LYS A 162 35.51 31.77 17.73
C LYS A 162 35.74 32.90 18.75
N LYS A 163 34.78 33.17 19.65
CA LYS A 163 34.95 34.16 20.73
C LYS A 163 35.91 33.67 21.81
N ILE A 164 35.86 32.39 22.17
CA ILE A 164 36.77 31.78 23.16
C ILE A 164 38.20 31.71 22.61
N PHE A 165 38.40 31.36 21.34
CA PHE A 165 39.74 31.35 20.72
C PHE A 165 40.37 32.74 20.60
N LYS A 166 39.57 33.81 20.48
CA LYS A 166 40.07 35.21 20.46
C LYS A 166 40.59 35.71 21.81
N ILE A 167 40.29 35.02 22.91
CA ILE A 167 40.79 35.34 24.26
C ILE A 167 42.16 34.68 24.52
N PHE A 168 42.54 33.69 23.69
CA PHE A 168 43.76 32.88 23.84
C PHE A 168 44.85 33.17 22.79
N LEU A 169 44.66 34.18 21.94
CA LEU A 169 45.74 34.72 21.09
C LEU A 169 46.28 35.99 21.77
N PRO A 170 47.61 36.12 21.95
CA PRO A 170 48.25 37.29 22.55
C PRO A 170 48.03 38.57 21.72
#